data_AF-A0A9P1NGC6-F1
#
_entry.id   AF-A0A9P1NGC6-F1
#
_cell.length_a   1.000
_cell.length_b   1.000
_cell.length_c   1.000
_cell.angle_alpha   90.00
_cell.angle_beta   90.00
_cell.angle_gamma   90.00
#
_symmetry.space_group_name_H-M   'P 1'
#
loop_
_entity.id
_entity.type
_entity.pdbx_description
1 polymer ?
#
loop_
_entity_poly.entity_id
_entity_poly.type
_entity_poly.pdbx_seq_one_letter_code
_entity_poly.pdbx_strand_id
1 'polypeptide(L)' 'MENRSVLFGFFEDCWKNGTVLTVEMRKAVEKGRITQAEYDEITENERGNAYPDQE' A
#
# COMPACT_ATOMS: atom_id res chain seq x y z
N MET A 1 -7.28 13.95 -14.53
CA MET A 1 -7.09 12.55 -14.12
C MET A 1 -5.75 12.50 -13.43
N GLU A 2 -5.74 12.28 -12.11
CA GLU A 2 -4.49 12.15 -11.37
C GLU A 2 -3.71 10.96 -11.93
N ASN A 3 -2.43 11.18 -12.24
CA ASN A 3 -1.52 10.16 -12.76
C ASN A 3 -1.16 9.21 -11.60
N ARG A 4 -2.09 8.31 -11.26
CA ARG A 4 -1.82 7.25 -10.28
C ARG A 4 -0.91 6.20 -10.87
N SER A 5 -0.09 5.60 -10.02
CA SER A 5 0.72 4.43 -10.32
C SER A 5 -0.18 3.29 -10.79
N VAL A 6 0.28 2.53 -11.77
CA VAL A 6 -0.45 1.37 -12.32
C VAL A 6 -0.82 0.35 -11.23
N LEU A 7 0.01 0.24 -10.18
CA LEU A 7 -0.18 -0.68 -9.07
C LEU A 7 -0.96 -0.09 -7.89
N PHE A 8 -1.46 1.14 -7.98
CA PHE A 8 -2.19 1.78 -6.88
C PHE A 8 -3.33 0.90 -6.36
N GLY A 9 -4.30 0.54 -7.23
CA GLY A 9 -5.46 -0.24 -6.83
C GLY A 9 -5.11 -1.65 -6.34
N PHE A 10 -4.03 -2.24 -6.86
CA PHE A 10 -3.52 -3.51 -6.37
C PHE A 10 -3.05 -3.41 -4.91
N PHE A 11 -2.24 -2.41 -4.57
CA PHE A 11 -1.75 -2.23 -3.21
C PHE A 11 -2.87 -1.80 -2.25
N GLU A 12 -3.81 -0.98 -2.72
CA GLU A 12 -4.99 -0.60 -1.96
C GLU A 12 -5.84 -1.83 -1.56
N ASP A 13 -6.13 -2.72 -2.51
CA ASP A 13 -6.87 -3.96 -2.23
C ASP A 13 -6.09 -4.90 -1.30
N CYS A 14 -4.77 -5.02 -1.49
CA CYS A 14 -3.95 -5.84 -0.59
C CYS A 14 -3.91 -5.27 0.84
N TRP A 15 -3.87 -3.94 0.98
CA TRP A 15 -3.87 -3.27 2.28
C TRP A 15 -5.19 -3.49 3.02
N LYS A 16 -6.33 -3.26 2.35
CA LYS A 16 -7.67 -3.49 2.91
C LYS A 16 -7.88 -4.93 3.35
N ASN A 17 -7.30 -5.89 2.63
CA ASN A 17 -7.37 -7.30 3.00
C ASN A 17 -6.34 -7.70 4.08
N GLY A 18 -5.33 -6.86 4.36
CA GLY A 18 -4.23 -7.20 5.26
C GLY A 18 -3.28 -8.25 4.68
N THR A 19 -3.22 -8.36 3.36
CA THR A 19 -2.36 -9.32 2.64
C THR A 19 -1.00 -8.74 2.27
N VAL A 20 -0.84 -7.41 2.37
CA VAL A 20 0.45 -6.70 2.29
C VAL A 20 0.80 -6.12 3.67
N LEU A 21 2.08 -6.11 4.01
CA LEU A 21 2.59 -5.55 5.26
C LEU A 21 3.05 -4.10 5.08
N THR A 22 3.12 -3.33 6.16
CA THR A 22 3.65 -1.96 6.16
C THR A 22 5.09 -1.92 5.62
N VAL A 23 5.95 -2.86 6.02
CA VAL A 23 7.31 -2.98 5.48
C VAL A 23 7.37 -3.25 3.97
N GLU A 24 6.38 -3.97 3.42
CA GLU A 24 6.31 -4.26 1.98
C GLU A 24 5.82 -3.05 1.19
N MET A 25 4.88 -2.30 1.76
CA MET A 25 4.41 -1.03 1.22
C MET A 25 5.56 0.00 1.13
N ARG A 26 6.40 0.12 2.17
CA ARG A 26 7.61 0.98 2.11
C ARG A 26 8.57 0.55 1.01
N LYS A 27 8.82 -0.75 0.86
CA LYS A 27 9.64 -1.29 -0.26
C LYS A 27 9.00 -1.02 -1.63
N ALA A 28 7.67 -0.94 -1.72
CA ALA A 28 6.99 -0.59 -2.96
C ALA A 28 7.25 0.88 -3.34
N VAL A 29 7.27 1.79 -2.34
CA VAL A 29 7.67 3.19 -2.52
C VAL A 29 9.13 3.30 -2.96
N GLU A 30 10.06 2.62 -2.26
CA GLU A 30 11.49 2.64 -2.60
C GLU A 30 11.77 2.15 -4.03
N LYS A 31 10.97 1.19 -4.51
CA LYS A 31 11.08 0.64 -5.87
C LYS A 31 10.34 1.47 -6.93
N GLY A 32 9.69 2.57 -6.55
CA GLY A 32 8.91 3.41 -7.45
C GLY A 32 7.67 2.71 -8.02
N ARG A 33 7.14 1.71 -7.32
CA ARG A 33 5.90 1.00 -7.73
C ARG A 33 4.65 1.78 -7.39
N ILE A 34 4.72 2.55 -6.31
CA ILE A 34 3.77 3.56 -5.86
C ILE A 34 4.60 4.75 -5.36
N THR A 35 3.99 5.93 -5.33
CA THR A 35 4.60 7.14 -4.75
C THR A 35 4.39 7.18 -3.24
N GLN A 36 5.15 8.04 -2.55
CA GLN A 36 4.93 8.26 -1.11
C GLN A 36 3.51 8.77 -0.82
N ALA A 37 2.97 9.66 -1.65
CA ALA A 37 1.61 10.17 -1.48
C ALA A 37 0.54 9.07 -1.62
N GLU A 38 0.75 8.11 -2.52
CA GLU A 38 -0.14 6.96 -2.67
C GLU A 38 -0.02 5.98 -1.50
N TYR A 39 1.19 5.79 -0.97
CA TYR A 39 1.38 5.05 0.28
C TYR A 39 0.61 5.72 1.42
N ASP A 40 0.73 7.05 1.56
CA ASP A 40 0.05 7.80 2.61
C ASP A 40 -1.48 7.67 2.45
N GLU A 41 -2.01 7.84 1.23
CA GLU A 41 -3.45 7.65 0.92
C GLU A 41 -3.95 6.23 1.27
N ILE A 42 -3.19 5.19 0.92
CA ILE A 42 -3.58 3.81 1.22
C ILE A 42 -3.56 3.55 2.73
N THR A 43 -2.50 3.99 3.41
CA THR A 43 -2.26 3.72 4.84
C THR A 43 -3.05 4.60 5.80
N GLU A 44 -3.73 5.64 5.32
CA GLU A 44 -4.78 6.34 6.08
C GLU A 44 -5.97 5.43 6.45
N ASN A 45 -6.21 4.38 5.66
CA ASN A 45 -7.26 3.40 5.94
C ASN A 45 -6.76 2.33 6.92
N GLU A 46 -7.66 1.80 7.75
CA GLU A 46 -7.34 0.65 8.61
C GLU A 46 -6.94 -0.57 7.75
N ARG A 47 -5.79 -1.15 8.09
CA ARG A 47 -5.29 -2.36 7.43
C ARG A 47 -6.15 -3.56 7.81
N GLY A 48 -6.44 -4.42 6.84
CA GLY A 48 -7.06 -5.72 7.13
C GLY A 48 -6.17 -6.60 8.02
N ASN A 49 -6.69 -7.76 8.44
CA ASN A 49 -6.04 -8.60 9.44
C ASN A 49 -5.70 -10.02 8.95
N ALA A 50 -5.65 -10.26 7.63
CA ALA A 50 -5.30 -11.57 7.08
C ALA A 50 -3.92 -12.06 7.58
N TYR A 51 -2.95 -11.15 7.69
CA TYR A 51 -1.65 -11.39 8.31
C TYR A 51 -1.35 -10.37 9.41
N PRO A 52 -0.62 -10.76 10.47
CA PRO A 52 -0.11 -9.80 11.45
C PRO A 52 0.82 -8.82 10.78
N ASP A 53 0.65 -7.53 11.08
CA ASP A 53 1.51 -6.51 10.47
C ASP A 53 2.94 -6.56 11.01
N GLN A 54 3.87 -6.08 10.19
CA GLN A 54 5.28 -5.91 10.53
C GLN A 54 5.72 -4.54 10.00
N GLU A 55 5.80 -3.57 10.90
CA GLU A 55 6.21 -2.18 10.62
C GLU A 55 7.72 -2.00 10.53
#